data_AF-A0A4R8MC47-F1
#
_entry.id   AF-A0A4R8MC47-F1
#
_cell.length_a   1.000
_cell.length_b   1.000
_cell.length_c   1.000
_cell.angle_alpha   90.00
_cell.angle_beta   90.00
_cell.angle_gamma   90.00
#
_symmetry.space_group_name_H-M   'P 1'
#
loop_
_entity.id
_entity.type
_entity.pdbx_description
1 polymer ?
#
loop_
_entity_poly.entity_id
_entity_poly.type
_entity_poly.pdbx_seq_one_letter_code
_entity_poly.pdbx_strand_id
1 'polypeptide(L)'
;MKTQKALDKLIKSDKDHKVISAFAGVIYENSLNMQINVIGAMHTSKWLKNRIKPFWTEYNHGTREWIEKCLNRAIDFDSDDYAVSALLNCKIQSVILSLKKMKMIFISSRYYEDFKNGKVNVLTFAKSIDKHSSKVLPKVVEFGWIDGTDEIIDVSVMRAMVFNTKYELKNKQVYGKNYSTNFRRATLPYGNWNLENSEGFELREEWNIFNELNSEIKSELILIE
;
A
#
# COMPACT_ATOMS: atom_id res chain seq x y z
N MET A 1 5.05 13.40 26.37
CA MET A 1 4.49 12.52 25.32
C MET A 1 5.45 11.37 25.04
N LYS A 2 4.94 10.21 24.60
CA LYS A 2 5.77 9.03 24.26
C LYS A 2 6.68 9.30 23.05
N THR A 3 6.16 10.04 22.08
CA THR A 3 6.90 10.64 20.96
C THR A 3 8.19 11.35 21.42
N GLN A 4 8.11 12.31 22.34
CA GLN A 4 9.29 13.05 22.85
C GLN A 4 10.33 12.12 23.49
N LYS A 5 9.89 11.19 24.35
CA LYS A 5 10.81 10.24 25.02
C LYS A 5 11.54 9.35 24.01
N ALA A 6 10.85 8.94 22.95
CA ALA A 6 11.45 8.14 21.88
C ALA A 6 12.45 8.96 21.05
N LEU A 7 12.11 10.21 20.74
CA LEU A 7 13.00 11.16 20.07
C LEU A 7 14.30 11.38 20.86
N ASP A 8 14.19 11.70 22.15
CA ASP A 8 15.35 11.94 23.03
C ASP A 8 16.30 10.72 23.06
N LYS A 9 15.73 9.52 23.09
CA LYS A 9 16.51 8.27 23.07
C LYS A 9 17.23 8.09 21.73
N LEU A 10 16.57 8.37 20.61
CA LEU A 10 17.16 8.24 19.28
C LEU A 10 18.28 9.26 19.05
N ILE A 11 18.06 10.53 19.43
CA ILE A 11 19.08 11.59 19.35
C ILE A 11 20.32 11.20 20.14
N LYS A 12 20.17 10.70 21.37
CA LYS A 12 21.30 10.24 22.20
C LYS A 12 22.06 9.07 21.56
N SER A 13 21.37 8.22 20.80
CA SER A 13 21.98 7.07 20.14
C SER A 13 22.56 7.37 18.76
N ASP A 14 22.30 8.57 18.23
CA ASP A 14 22.68 9.03 16.89
C ASP A 14 22.39 8.01 15.77
N LYS A 15 21.17 7.45 15.80
CA LYS A 15 20.70 6.41 14.86
C LYS A 15 19.30 6.72 14.35
N ASP A 16 18.96 6.12 13.20
CA ASP A 16 17.64 6.22 12.57
C ASP A 16 17.23 7.67 12.28
N HIS A 17 18.11 8.46 11.64
CA HIS A 17 17.88 9.90 11.39
C HIS A 17 16.55 10.22 10.69
N LYS A 18 16.06 9.31 9.84
CA LYS A 18 14.72 9.43 9.21
C LYS A 18 13.60 9.47 10.26
N VAL A 19 13.68 8.61 11.27
CA VAL A 19 12.71 8.53 12.37
C VAL A 19 12.88 9.71 13.33
N ILE A 20 14.11 10.15 13.60
CA ILE A 20 14.39 11.38 14.37
C ILE A 20 13.69 12.58 13.71
N SER A 21 13.90 12.78 12.41
CA SER A 21 13.30 13.89 11.66
C SER A 21 11.78 13.83 11.68
N ALA A 22 11.19 12.64 11.51
CA ALA A 22 9.74 12.49 11.53
C ALA A 22 9.14 12.79 12.92
N PHE A 23 9.79 12.33 13.99
CA PHE A 23 9.37 12.64 15.36
C PHE A 23 9.49 14.13 15.68
N ALA A 24 10.57 14.78 15.27
CA ALA A 24 10.73 16.22 15.41
C ALA A 24 9.58 16.98 14.71
N GLY A 25 9.16 16.49 13.53
CA GLY A 25 7.98 16.99 12.82
C GLY A 25 6.70 16.92 13.67
N VAL A 26 6.44 15.80 14.35
CA VAL A 26 5.26 15.67 15.25
C VAL A 26 5.35 16.59 16.48
N ILE A 27 6.56 16.79 17.02
CA ILE A 27 6.76 17.70 18.16
C ILE A 27 6.53 19.16 17.76
N TYR A 28 6.99 19.55 16.57
CA TYR A 28 6.76 20.87 16.02
C TYR A 28 5.29 21.09 15.64
N GLU A 29 4.70 20.11 14.95
CA GLU A 29 3.31 20.15 14.49
C GLU A 29 2.67 18.77 14.67
N ASN A 30 1.79 18.65 15.67
CA ASN A 30 1.09 17.39 15.93
C ASN A 30 -0.10 17.18 14.98
N SER A 31 0.18 17.04 13.68
CA SER A 31 -0.82 16.77 12.65
C SER A 31 -0.78 15.33 12.15
N LEU A 32 -1.90 14.86 11.59
CA LEU A 32 -2.00 13.51 10.99
C LEU A 32 -0.91 13.26 9.93
N ASN A 33 -0.53 14.30 9.16
CA ASN A 33 0.54 14.18 8.18
C ASN A 33 1.89 13.81 8.84
N MET A 34 2.22 14.46 9.95
CA MET A 34 3.46 14.20 10.67
C MET A 34 3.42 12.84 11.36
N GLN A 35 2.26 12.43 11.89
CA GLN A 35 2.08 11.11 12.48
C GLN A 35 2.24 9.99 11.43
N ILE A 36 1.68 10.16 10.23
CA ILE A 36 1.91 9.27 9.08
C ILE A 36 3.39 9.18 8.73
N ASN A 37 4.10 10.32 8.71
CA ASN A 37 5.54 10.34 8.45
C ASN A 37 6.32 9.52 9.48
N VAL A 38 5.93 9.57 10.76
CA VAL A 38 6.57 8.78 11.82
C VAL A 38 6.41 7.30 11.58
N ILE A 39 5.18 6.81 11.37
CA ILE A 39 4.94 5.38 11.14
C ILE A 39 5.60 4.92 9.84
N GLY A 40 5.49 5.72 8.77
CA GLY A 40 6.17 5.45 7.51
C GLY A 40 7.68 5.34 7.67
N ALA A 41 8.31 6.30 8.35
CA ALA A 41 9.75 6.30 8.60
C ALA A 41 10.21 5.10 9.45
N MET A 42 9.41 4.66 10.42
CA MET A 42 9.71 3.46 11.20
C MET A 42 9.72 2.19 10.33
N HIS A 43 8.72 2.03 9.44
CA HIS A 43 8.67 0.92 8.49
C HIS A 43 9.83 0.98 7.48
N THR A 44 10.11 2.15 6.91
CA THR A 44 11.28 2.38 6.04
C THR A 44 12.60 2.04 6.75
N SER A 45 12.69 2.31 8.06
CA SER A 45 13.85 1.99 8.89
C SER A 45 13.83 0.55 9.43
N LYS A 46 12.92 -0.30 8.91
CA LYS A 46 12.79 -1.72 9.23
C LYS A 46 12.59 -1.99 10.74
N TRP A 47 11.92 -1.07 11.43
CA TRP A 47 11.57 -1.30 12.83
C TRP A 47 10.61 -2.49 12.95
N LEU A 48 10.85 -3.32 13.96
CA LEU A 48 10.00 -4.48 14.23
C LEU A 48 8.60 -4.04 14.70
N LYS A 49 7.58 -4.84 14.37
CA LYS A 49 6.17 -4.57 14.71
C LYS A 49 5.96 -4.24 16.19
N ASN A 50 6.62 -4.95 17.11
CA ASN A 50 6.54 -4.70 18.55
C ASN A 50 7.10 -3.33 18.98
N ARG A 51 8.04 -2.75 18.22
CA ARG A 51 8.60 -1.41 18.45
C ARG A 51 7.70 -0.30 17.89
N ILE A 52 6.96 -0.58 16.80
CA ILE A 52 6.06 0.39 16.14
C ILE A 52 4.68 0.42 16.82
N LYS A 53 4.12 -0.76 17.18
CA LYS A 53 2.81 -0.92 17.82
C LYS A 53 2.49 0.07 18.94
N PRO A 54 3.44 0.45 19.82
CA PRO A 54 3.22 1.47 20.83
C PRO A 54 2.71 2.82 20.26
N PHE A 55 3.05 3.19 19.04
CA PHE A 55 2.64 4.45 18.39
C PHE A 55 1.33 4.33 17.61
N TRP A 56 0.88 3.11 17.27
CA TRP A 56 -0.38 2.90 16.57
C TRP A 56 -1.59 3.43 17.35
N THR A 57 -1.65 3.14 18.65
CA THR A 57 -2.71 3.65 19.51
C THR A 57 -2.61 5.15 19.74
N GLU A 58 -1.39 5.70 19.84
CA GLU A 58 -1.18 7.15 20.03
C GLU A 58 -1.63 7.95 18.80
N TYR A 59 -1.44 7.40 17.59
CA TYR A 59 -1.71 8.08 16.33
C TYR A 59 -2.97 7.58 15.60
N ASN A 60 -3.78 6.73 16.24
CA ASN A 60 -4.98 6.14 15.64
C ASN A 60 -4.70 5.47 14.27
N HIS A 61 -3.59 4.74 14.18
CA HIS A 61 -3.18 4.01 12.97
C HIS A 61 -4.27 3.02 12.54
N GLY A 62 -4.49 2.95 11.22
CA GLY A 62 -5.50 2.05 10.63
C GLY A 62 -6.94 2.55 10.74
N THR A 63 -7.19 3.72 11.33
CA THR A 63 -8.50 4.38 11.19
C THR A 63 -8.77 4.76 9.74
N ARG A 64 -10.06 4.97 9.42
CA ARG A 64 -10.47 5.39 8.08
C ARG A 64 -9.83 6.72 7.65
N GLU A 65 -9.73 7.70 8.55
CA GLU A 65 -9.07 8.98 8.26
C GLU A 65 -7.57 8.78 7.94
N TRP A 66 -6.88 7.96 8.72
CA TRP A 66 -5.48 7.58 8.47
C TRP A 66 -5.31 6.98 7.08
N ILE A 67 -6.10 5.96 6.75
CA ILE A 67 -6.02 5.23 5.49
C ILE A 67 -6.33 6.16 4.32
N GLU A 68 -7.43 6.92 4.37
CA GLU A 68 -7.79 7.87 3.31
C GLU A 68 -6.68 8.92 3.10
N LYS A 69 -6.07 9.42 4.17
CA LYS A 69 -4.97 10.39 4.07
C LYS A 69 -3.71 9.78 3.45
N CYS A 70 -3.35 8.56 3.85
CA CYS A 70 -2.23 7.82 3.26
C CYS A 70 -2.47 7.54 1.77
N LEU A 71 -3.66 7.07 1.39
CA LEU A 71 -3.99 6.77 -0.01
C LEU A 71 -3.93 8.01 -0.89
N ASN A 72 -4.52 9.13 -0.46
CA ASN A 72 -4.44 10.38 -1.22
C ASN A 72 -2.99 10.84 -1.40
N ARG A 73 -2.20 10.88 -0.32
CA ARG A 73 -0.79 11.26 -0.38
C ARG A 73 0.02 10.34 -1.28
N ALA A 74 -0.16 9.02 -1.14
CA ALA A 74 0.56 8.05 -1.93
C ALA A 74 0.18 8.16 -3.41
N ILE A 75 -1.09 8.34 -3.75
CA ILE A 75 -1.56 8.39 -5.15
C ILE A 75 -1.18 9.72 -5.84
N ASP A 76 -1.20 10.83 -5.12
CA ASP A 76 -1.01 12.16 -5.71
C ASP A 76 0.46 12.62 -5.73
N PHE A 77 1.32 12.03 -4.91
CA PHE A 77 2.76 12.36 -4.85
C PHE A 77 3.62 11.12 -5.10
N ASP A 78 4.34 11.12 -6.22
CA ASP A 78 5.17 9.99 -6.67
C ASP A 78 6.43 9.73 -5.82
N SER A 79 6.69 10.56 -4.82
CA SER A 79 7.84 10.45 -3.92
C SER A 79 7.46 10.21 -2.46
N ASP A 80 6.17 10.09 -2.13
CA ASP A 80 5.73 9.96 -0.73
C ASP A 80 5.77 8.49 -0.26
N ASP A 81 6.99 7.98 -0.09
CA ASP A 81 7.19 6.59 0.33
C ASP A 81 6.79 6.34 1.79
N TYR A 82 6.66 7.39 2.60
CA TYR A 82 6.16 7.29 3.97
C TYR A 82 4.66 7.02 4.01
N ALA A 83 3.87 7.69 3.15
CA ALA A 83 2.45 7.39 3.03
C ALA A 83 2.20 5.95 2.56
N VAL A 84 3.00 5.44 1.61
CA VAL A 84 2.95 4.04 1.16
C VAL A 84 3.26 3.09 2.32
N SER A 85 4.37 3.33 3.03
CA SER A 85 4.81 2.47 4.13
C SER A 85 3.88 2.51 5.34
N ALA A 86 3.19 3.62 5.57
CA ALA A 86 2.25 3.81 6.68
C ALA A 86 0.92 3.04 6.52
N LEU A 87 0.67 2.45 5.35
CA LEU A 87 -0.46 1.54 5.11
C LEU A 87 -0.16 0.09 5.53
N LEU A 88 1.10 -0.26 5.82
CA LEU A 88 1.45 -1.56 6.37
C LEU A 88 0.77 -1.78 7.73
N ASN A 89 0.43 -3.04 8.00
CA ASN A 89 -0.34 -3.49 9.15
C ASN A 89 -1.75 -2.89 9.30
N CYS A 90 -2.23 -2.07 8.35
CA CYS A 90 -3.65 -1.74 8.27
C CYS A 90 -4.45 -2.99 7.88
N LYS A 91 -5.74 -3.02 8.25
CA LYS A 91 -6.64 -4.10 7.86
C LYS A 91 -7.07 -3.95 6.42
N ILE A 92 -6.98 -5.03 5.62
CA ILE A 92 -7.37 -5.03 4.21
C ILE A 92 -8.81 -4.55 4.01
N GLN A 93 -9.74 -5.00 4.85
CA GLN A 93 -11.16 -4.60 4.77
C GLN A 93 -11.35 -3.08 4.93
N SER A 94 -10.63 -2.46 5.87
CA SER A 94 -10.69 -1.01 6.09
C SER A 94 -10.09 -0.22 4.91
N VAL A 95 -9.07 -0.78 4.25
CA VAL A 95 -8.49 -0.20 3.03
C VAL A 95 -9.47 -0.28 1.87
N ILE A 96 -10.11 -1.43 1.64
CA ILE A 96 -11.09 -1.61 0.57
C ILE A 96 -12.26 -0.62 0.71
N LEU A 97 -12.80 -0.45 1.93
CA LEU A 97 -13.84 0.55 2.19
C LEU A 97 -13.41 1.97 1.82
N SER A 98 -12.16 2.32 2.09
CA SER A 98 -11.59 3.64 1.75
C SER A 98 -11.42 3.78 0.23
N LEU A 99 -10.95 2.74 -0.46
CA LEU A 99 -10.82 2.70 -1.92
C LEU A 99 -12.18 2.83 -2.61
N LYS A 100 -13.22 2.15 -2.11
CA LYS A 100 -14.60 2.27 -2.60
C LYS A 100 -15.10 3.70 -2.52
N LYS A 101 -14.90 4.37 -1.38
CA LYS A 101 -15.24 5.80 -1.21
C LYS A 101 -14.47 6.70 -2.19
N MET A 102 -13.21 6.37 -2.48
CA MET A 102 -12.37 7.05 -3.46
C MET A 102 -12.72 6.70 -4.92
N LYS A 103 -13.73 5.84 -5.14
CA LYS A 103 -14.16 5.33 -6.46
C LYS A 103 -13.04 4.65 -7.23
N MET A 104 -12.13 3.97 -6.51
CA MET A 104 -11.08 3.16 -7.13
C MET A 104 -11.70 1.87 -7.66
N ILE A 105 -11.31 1.49 -8.87
CA ILE A 105 -11.86 0.35 -9.60
C ILE A 105 -10.96 -0.85 -9.34
N PHE A 106 -11.56 -1.98 -8.98
CA PHE A 106 -10.88 -3.26 -8.88
C PHE A 106 -10.44 -3.74 -10.27
N ILE A 107 -9.16 -4.11 -10.39
CA ILE A 107 -8.52 -4.46 -11.66
C ILE A 107 -8.23 -5.95 -11.75
N SER A 108 -7.61 -6.50 -10.71
CA SER A 108 -7.23 -7.91 -10.68
C SER A 108 -7.00 -8.37 -9.25
N SER A 109 -7.19 -9.67 -9.05
CA SER A 109 -6.78 -10.38 -7.85
C SER A 109 -5.77 -11.45 -8.21
N ARG A 110 -4.77 -11.66 -7.36
CA ARG A 110 -3.78 -12.71 -7.56
C ARG A 110 -3.25 -13.24 -6.23
N TYR A 111 -2.44 -14.28 -6.27
CA TYR A 111 -1.58 -14.65 -5.15
C TYR A 111 -0.13 -14.84 -5.58
N TYR A 112 0.77 -14.84 -4.60
CA TYR A 112 2.13 -15.36 -4.74
C TYR A 112 2.52 -16.12 -3.48
N GLU A 113 3.51 -17.01 -3.58
CA GLU A 113 4.06 -17.73 -2.43
C GLU A 113 5.22 -16.94 -1.83
N ASP A 114 5.09 -16.51 -0.57
CA ASP A 114 6.20 -16.01 0.22
C ASP A 114 6.84 -17.18 0.98
N PHE A 115 8.14 -17.36 0.82
CA PHE A 115 8.86 -18.48 1.42
C PHE A 115 8.69 -18.58 2.95
N LYS A 116 8.48 -17.45 3.65
CA LYS A 116 8.34 -17.43 5.12
C LYS A 116 6.90 -17.45 5.59
N ASN A 117 6.02 -16.79 4.85
CA ASN A 117 4.65 -16.50 5.28
C ASN A 117 3.59 -17.32 4.53
N GLY A 118 3.96 -18.09 3.51
CA GLY A 118 3.04 -18.86 2.67
C GLY A 118 2.33 -17.99 1.63
N LYS A 119 1.10 -18.36 1.30
CA LYS A 119 0.28 -17.69 0.28
C LYS A 119 -0.04 -16.24 0.69
N VAL A 120 0.33 -15.30 -0.17
CA VAL A 120 0.00 -13.88 -0.05
C VAL A 120 -1.01 -13.52 -1.13
N ASN A 121 -2.21 -13.13 -0.72
CA ASN A 121 -3.27 -12.64 -1.59
C ASN A 121 -3.00 -11.17 -1.94
N VAL A 122 -3.22 -10.77 -3.18
CA VAL A 122 -3.01 -9.40 -3.66
C VAL A 122 -4.23 -8.91 -4.43
N LEU A 123 -4.68 -7.69 -4.12
CA LEU A 123 -5.70 -6.98 -4.89
C LEU A 123 -5.10 -5.74 -5.54
N THR A 124 -5.43 -5.53 -6.80
CA THR A 124 -5.00 -4.40 -7.62
C THR A 124 -6.17 -3.48 -7.89
N PHE A 125 -5.97 -2.18 -7.74
CA PHE A 125 -6.98 -1.16 -8.01
C PHE A 125 -6.39 -0.04 -8.86
N ALA A 126 -7.20 0.59 -9.71
CA ALA A 126 -6.80 1.78 -10.47
C ALA A 126 -7.83 2.90 -10.32
N LYS A 127 -7.40 4.14 -10.53
CA LYS A 127 -8.31 5.30 -10.40
C LYS A 127 -9.35 5.37 -11.51
N SER A 128 -8.96 4.94 -12.71
CA SER A 128 -9.82 4.95 -13.88
C SER A 128 -9.32 3.93 -14.89
N ILE A 129 -10.16 3.64 -15.88
CA ILE A 129 -9.80 2.85 -17.05
C ILE A 129 -9.96 3.77 -18.26
N ASP A 130 -8.94 3.84 -19.09
CA ASP A 130 -9.06 4.56 -20.35
C ASP A 130 -9.91 3.74 -21.33
N LYS A 131 -11.14 4.19 -21.57
CA LYS A 131 -12.07 3.55 -22.51
C LYS A 131 -11.60 3.63 -23.97
N HIS A 132 -10.68 4.55 -24.28
CA HIS A 132 -10.12 4.75 -25.61
C HIS A 132 -8.79 4.00 -25.81
N SER A 133 -8.16 3.56 -24.72
CA SER A 133 -6.90 2.83 -24.75
C SER A 133 -6.89 1.70 -23.72
N SER A 134 -7.06 0.46 -24.20
CA SER A 134 -6.86 -0.74 -23.37
C SER A 134 -5.37 -1.03 -23.10
N LYS A 135 -4.51 0.00 -22.99
CA LYS A 135 -3.07 -0.15 -22.79
C LYS A 135 -2.55 0.45 -21.50
N VAL A 136 -3.29 1.36 -20.85
CA VAL A 136 -2.78 2.08 -19.68
C VAL A 136 -3.83 2.15 -18.59
N LEU A 137 -3.43 1.79 -17.37
CA LEU A 137 -4.21 2.01 -16.15
C LEU A 137 -3.48 3.05 -15.30
N PRO A 138 -4.04 4.26 -15.08
CA PRO A 138 -3.43 5.29 -14.25
C PRO A 138 -3.72 5.07 -12.75
N LYS A 139 -2.80 5.58 -11.92
CA LYS A 139 -2.90 5.64 -10.46
C LYS A 139 -3.28 4.29 -9.85
N VAL A 140 -2.38 3.32 -10.01
CA VAL A 140 -2.58 1.94 -9.58
C VAL A 140 -2.06 1.76 -8.16
N VAL A 141 -2.80 1.00 -7.36
CA VAL A 141 -2.37 0.59 -6.02
C VAL A 141 -2.60 -0.90 -5.85
N GLU A 142 -1.73 -1.55 -5.11
CA GLU A 142 -1.82 -2.97 -4.78
C GLU A 142 -1.67 -3.18 -3.29
N PHE A 143 -2.45 -4.13 -2.76
CA PHE A 143 -2.42 -4.51 -1.35
C PHE A 143 -2.29 -6.02 -1.23
N GLY A 144 -1.21 -6.46 -0.58
CA GLY A 144 -0.93 -7.85 -0.28
C GLY A 144 -1.08 -8.17 1.20
N TRP A 145 -1.76 -9.27 1.51
CA TRP A 145 -1.91 -9.80 2.88
C TRP A 145 -1.77 -11.32 2.88
N ILE A 146 -1.32 -11.87 4.01
CA ILE A 146 -1.14 -13.33 4.16
C ILE A 146 -2.52 -13.98 4.23
N ASP A 147 -2.72 -15.08 3.50
CA ASP A 147 -3.96 -15.84 3.54
C ASP A 147 -4.33 -16.29 4.97
N GLY A 148 -5.59 -16.16 5.33
CA GLY A 148 -6.05 -16.38 6.72
C GLY A 148 -5.72 -15.26 7.72
N THR A 149 -5.10 -14.15 7.28
CA THR A 149 -4.91 -12.93 8.08
C THR A 149 -5.64 -11.75 7.46
N ASP A 150 -5.75 -10.64 8.20
CA ASP A 150 -6.37 -9.41 7.69
C ASP A 150 -5.37 -8.25 7.53
N GLU A 151 -4.11 -8.44 7.92
CA GLU A 151 -3.14 -7.36 7.96
C GLU A 151 -2.34 -7.27 6.66
N ILE A 152 -2.28 -6.06 6.11
CA ILE A 152 -1.48 -5.77 4.93
C ILE A 152 0.00 -5.89 5.27
N ILE A 153 0.70 -6.71 4.50
CA ILE A 153 2.15 -6.91 4.58
C ILE A 153 2.90 -6.35 3.37
N ASP A 154 2.18 -6.02 2.31
CA ASP A 154 2.74 -5.52 1.06
C ASP A 154 1.84 -4.44 0.46
N VAL A 155 2.42 -3.31 0.09
CA VAL A 155 1.71 -2.18 -0.52
C VAL A 155 2.53 -1.71 -1.71
N SER A 156 1.92 -1.64 -2.88
CA SER A 156 2.53 -1.01 -4.06
C SER A 156 1.68 0.14 -4.56
N VAL A 157 2.34 1.18 -5.07
CA VAL A 157 1.69 2.33 -5.70
C VAL A 157 2.45 2.68 -6.96
N MET A 158 1.72 2.88 -8.05
CA MET A 158 2.29 3.15 -9.36
C MET A 158 1.57 4.34 -9.99
N ARG A 159 2.32 5.23 -10.65
CA ARG A 159 1.72 6.31 -11.44
C ARG A 159 0.84 5.75 -12.55
N ALA A 160 1.33 4.71 -13.23
CA ALA A 160 0.57 3.98 -14.23
C ALA A 160 1.12 2.57 -14.43
N MET A 161 0.22 1.63 -14.77
CA MET A 161 0.53 0.32 -15.31
C MET A 161 0.32 0.36 -16.83
N VAL A 162 1.35 0.04 -17.59
CA VAL A 162 1.40 0.11 -19.05
C VAL A 162 1.51 -1.31 -19.61
N PHE A 163 0.54 -1.72 -20.41
CA PHE A 163 0.51 -3.02 -21.05
C PHE A 163 1.27 -2.99 -22.38
N ASN A 164 2.06 -4.04 -22.62
CA ASN A 164 2.86 -4.18 -23.84
C ASN A 164 1.97 -4.23 -25.09
N THR A 165 0.82 -4.90 -24.95
CA THR A 165 -0.27 -4.96 -25.92
C THR A 165 -1.54 -4.36 -25.30
N LYS A 166 -2.70 -4.52 -25.96
CA LYS A 166 -3.96 -4.30 -25.25
C LYS A 166 -4.09 -5.36 -24.14
N TYR A 167 -4.57 -4.95 -22.97
CA TYR A 167 -4.98 -5.88 -21.92
C TYR A 167 -6.26 -6.61 -22.33
N GLU A 168 -6.45 -7.79 -21.77
CA GLU A 168 -7.67 -8.58 -21.94
C GLU A 168 -8.59 -8.37 -20.75
N LEU A 169 -9.90 -8.19 -21.02
CA LEU A 169 -10.92 -8.09 -19.99
C LEU A 169 -11.75 -9.38 -19.98
N LYS A 170 -11.64 -10.16 -18.90
CA LYS A 170 -12.39 -11.40 -18.73
C LYS A 170 -12.89 -11.51 -17.29
N ASN A 171 -14.16 -11.87 -17.11
CA ASN A 171 -14.77 -12.02 -15.79
C ASN A 171 -14.55 -10.78 -14.88
N LYS A 172 -14.65 -9.58 -15.46
CA LYS A 172 -14.43 -8.29 -14.77
C LYS A 172 -13.02 -8.16 -14.15
N GLN A 173 -12.02 -8.74 -14.77
CA GLN A 173 -10.61 -8.62 -14.40
C GLN A 173 -9.73 -8.39 -15.62
N VAL A 174 -8.62 -7.70 -15.40
CA VAL A 174 -7.65 -7.30 -16.41
C VAL A 174 -6.47 -8.27 -16.41
N TYR A 175 -6.09 -8.74 -17.61
CA TYR A 175 -4.97 -9.64 -17.84
C TYR A 175 -4.01 -9.10 -18.90
N GLY A 176 -2.76 -9.55 -18.84
CA GLY A 176 -1.75 -9.26 -19.86
C GLY A 176 -0.40 -8.78 -19.30
N LYS A 177 0.59 -8.76 -20.19
CA LYS A 177 1.96 -8.33 -19.91
C LYS A 177 2.04 -6.82 -19.79
N ASN A 178 2.64 -6.34 -18.71
CA ASN A 178 2.73 -4.95 -18.36
C ASN A 178 4.04 -4.61 -17.63
N TYR A 179 4.32 -3.33 -17.49
CA TYR A 179 5.26 -2.80 -16.53
C TYR A 179 4.62 -1.58 -15.85
N SER A 180 5.17 -1.15 -14.73
CA SER A 180 4.67 -0.02 -13.96
C SER A 180 5.66 1.13 -13.95
N THR A 181 5.15 2.36 -14.00
CA THR A 181 5.95 3.60 -13.93
C THR A 181 5.86 4.24 -12.55
N ASN A 182 6.94 4.86 -12.09
CA ASN A 182 7.11 5.41 -10.74
C ASN A 182 6.64 4.40 -9.68
N PHE A 183 7.15 3.18 -9.80
CA PHE A 183 6.76 2.06 -8.97
C PHE A 183 7.36 2.23 -7.57
N ARG A 184 6.49 2.30 -6.56
CA ARG A 184 6.89 2.33 -5.15
C ARG A 184 6.29 1.14 -4.44
N ARG A 185 7.08 0.50 -3.59
CA ARG A 185 6.62 -0.65 -2.81
C ARG A 185 7.15 -0.59 -1.39
N ALA A 186 6.29 -0.95 -0.45
CA ALA A 186 6.64 -1.18 0.94
C ALA A 186 6.21 -2.60 1.32
N THR A 187 7.12 -3.40 1.87
CA THR A 187 6.86 -4.79 2.21
C THR A 187 7.51 -5.14 3.55
N LEU A 188 6.80 -5.86 4.42
CA LEU A 188 7.36 -6.37 5.67
C LEU A 188 8.19 -7.64 5.42
N PRO A 189 9.34 -7.82 6.12
CA PRO A 189 10.03 -6.87 7.01
C PRO A 189 11.07 -6.00 6.27
N TYR A 190 11.02 -5.94 4.95
CA TYR A 190 12.12 -5.47 4.09
C TYR A 190 12.21 -3.94 3.94
N GLY A 191 11.17 -3.19 4.32
CA GLY A 191 11.13 -1.73 4.21
C GLY A 191 10.49 -1.29 2.90
N ASN A 192 11.01 -0.23 2.28
CA ASN A 192 10.48 0.31 1.04
C ASN A 192 11.57 0.54 -0.02
N TRP A 193 11.16 0.56 -1.29
CA TRP A 193 12.00 0.92 -2.42
C TRP A 193 11.14 1.51 -3.54
N ASN A 194 11.79 2.22 -4.44
CA ASN A 194 11.16 2.83 -5.60
C ASN A 194 12.00 2.59 -6.85
N LEU A 195 11.32 2.57 -7.99
CA LEU A 195 11.90 2.39 -9.32
C LEU A 195 11.20 3.34 -10.29
N GLU A 196 11.94 3.92 -11.21
CA GLU A 196 11.33 4.70 -12.31
C GLU A 196 10.41 3.81 -13.15
N ASN A 197 10.87 2.59 -13.45
CA ASN A 197 10.07 1.55 -14.09
C ASN A 197 10.25 0.22 -13.34
N SER A 198 9.17 -0.51 -13.11
CA SER A 198 9.25 -1.89 -12.63
C SER A 198 9.80 -2.80 -13.72
N GLU A 199 10.26 -3.98 -13.32
CA GLU A 199 10.43 -5.09 -14.25
C GLU A 199 9.08 -5.45 -14.91
N GLY A 200 9.16 -6.09 -16.08
CA GLY A 200 7.98 -6.60 -16.77
C GLY A 200 7.30 -7.69 -15.96
N PHE A 201 5.98 -7.60 -15.82
CA PHE A 201 5.13 -8.53 -15.11
C PHE A 201 3.95 -8.93 -15.98
N GLU A 202 3.29 -10.04 -15.66
CA GLU A 202 2.11 -10.50 -16.40
C GLU A 202 0.97 -10.77 -15.43
N LEU A 203 -0.17 -10.12 -15.64
CA LEU A 203 -1.39 -10.48 -14.94
C LEU A 203 -2.00 -11.70 -15.63
N ARG A 204 -2.00 -12.84 -14.93
CA ARG A 204 -2.39 -14.14 -15.46
C ARG A 204 -3.67 -14.68 -14.84
N GLU A 205 -4.42 -15.43 -15.62
CA GLU A 205 -5.70 -16.02 -15.17
C GLU A 205 -5.49 -17.11 -14.12
N GLU A 206 -4.42 -17.91 -14.22
CA GLU A 206 -4.16 -19.00 -13.29
C GLU A 206 -3.84 -18.56 -11.85
N TRP A 207 -3.50 -17.29 -11.63
CA TRP A 207 -3.23 -16.75 -10.30
C TRP A 207 -4.46 -16.13 -9.65
N ASN A 208 -5.56 -16.04 -10.39
CA ASN A 208 -6.76 -15.36 -9.96
C ASN A 208 -7.39 -16.01 -8.73
N ILE A 209 -7.56 -15.23 -7.67
CA ILE A 209 -8.21 -15.67 -6.42
C ILE A 209 -9.60 -15.07 -6.23
N PHE A 210 -10.16 -14.38 -7.21
CA PHE A 210 -11.41 -13.62 -7.06
C PHE A 210 -12.54 -14.49 -6.51
N ASN A 211 -12.65 -15.74 -6.97
CA ASN A 211 -13.68 -16.66 -6.49
C ASN A 211 -13.44 -17.14 -5.06
N GLU A 212 -12.18 -17.13 -4.59
CA GLU A 212 -11.76 -17.51 -3.24
C GLU A 212 -11.91 -16.38 -2.21
N LEU A 213 -12.01 -15.12 -2.67
CA LEU A 213 -12.21 -13.98 -1.76
C LEU A 213 -13.51 -14.16 -0.95
N ASN A 214 -13.46 -13.74 0.32
CA ASN A 214 -14.64 -13.75 1.17
C ASN A 214 -15.75 -12.82 0.59
N SER A 215 -17.01 -13.08 0.95
CA SER A 215 -18.15 -12.33 0.43
C SER A 215 -18.13 -10.85 0.82
N GLU A 216 -17.60 -10.54 1.99
CA GLU A 216 -17.51 -9.17 2.53
C GLU A 216 -16.55 -8.28 1.73
N ILE A 217 -15.41 -8.81 1.30
CA ILE A 217 -14.47 -8.13 0.41
C ILE A 217 -15.16 -7.91 -0.93
N LYS A 218 -15.75 -8.96 -1.51
CA LYS A 218 -16.40 -8.90 -2.83
C LYS A 218 -17.49 -7.85 -2.91
N SER A 219 -18.32 -7.69 -1.87
CA SER A 219 -19.42 -6.69 -1.85
C SER A 219 -18.92 -5.24 -1.82
N GLU A 220 -17.67 -5.02 -1.45
CA GLU A 220 -17.06 -3.69 -1.40
C GLU A 220 -16.24 -3.33 -2.64
N LEU A 221 -16.02 -4.27 -3.56
CA LEU A 221 -15.28 -4.01 -4.80
C LEU A 221 -16.14 -3.27 -5.83
N ILE A 222 -15.61 -2.18 -6.39
CA ILE A 222 -16.15 -1.55 -7.60
C ILE A 222 -15.53 -2.28 -8.79
N LEU A 223 -16.32 -3.13 -9.44
CA LEU A 223 -15.83 -3.94 -10.57
C LEU A 223 -15.74 -3.10 -11.84
N ILE A 224 -14.75 -3.44 -12.68
CA ILE A 224 -14.64 -2.93 -14.05
C ILE A 224 -15.88 -3.36 -14.88
N GLU A 225 -16.42 -2.42 -15.64
CA GLU A 225 -17.52 -2.60 -16.61
C GLU A 225 -17.00 -2.97 -18.00
#